data_AF-A0A6A4LGC9-F1
#
_entry.id   AF-A0A6A4LGC9-F1
#
_cell.length_a   1.000
_cell.length_b   1.000
_cell.length_c   1.000
_cell.angle_alpha   90.00
_cell.angle_beta   90.00
_cell.angle_gamma   90.00
#
_symmetry.space_group_name_H-M   'P 1'
#
loop_
_entity.id
_entity.type
_entity.pdbx_description
1 polymer ?
#
loop_
_entity_poly.entity_id
_entity_poly.type
_entity_poly.pdbx_seq_one_letter_code
_entity_poly.pdbx_strand_id
1 'polypeptide(L)'
;MGTKENCRNELRTAIRHLSDRCLYSASKWAAEQLVGIEQDPAKFTPSHTRFQRESSSIRRRFRTNEMVTSTPTAGVSYVSTPPVPEEEGDHDGAAVDSDFYLMAKAYFDCREYRRAAHVLRDQTGKKAVFIYCTSIYSFPLFCFAKAGEKRKEEETIELEGPLGKSDAVNRELVSLERELSTLRKNGSIDPFGLYLYGLVLKEKGSENLARAVLMESVNSYPWNWSAWSELQSMCTTIETLNNLNLNNHWMKDFFLASAYQELRMHNESLTKYENLQGTFSFSNYIQAQIAKAQYSLREFEQVEVIFEELLRNDPYRVEDMDMYSNVLYAKECFSALSYLAHRVFLTDKYRPESCCIIGNYYSLKGQHEKSVMYFRRALKLNKNYLSAWTLMGHEYVEMKNTPAAVDAYRRAVDINPCDYRAWYGLGQAYEMMGMPFYALHYFRKSVFLQPNDSRLWIAMAQCYETEQLHMLEEAIKCYRRAANCNDREAIALHQLAKLHNELGRLEEAAFYYKKDLERMEVEEREGPNMVEALLFLASYCKAQKRFEEAEVYCTRLLDYTGPEKETAKSLLRGIRIAQSGFPSMDVEHFPI
;
A
#
# COMPACT_ATOMS: atom_id res chain seq x y z
N MET A 1 -11.47 -29.05 12.81
CA MET A 1 -12.85 -28.56 13.02
C MET A 1 -13.05 -27.93 14.39
N GLY A 2 -12.58 -28.55 15.50
CA GLY A 2 -12.70 -27.94 16.84
C GLY A 2 -12.01 -26.58 17.03
N THR A 3 -10.89 -26.32 16.34
CA THR A 3 -10.19 -25.02 16.41
C THR A 3 -10.96 -23.88 15.72
N LYS A 4 -11.61 -24.14 14.57
CA LYS A 4 -12.38 -23.13 13.83
C LYS A 4 -13.65 -22.69 14.57
N GLU A 5 -14.36 -23.64 15.19
CA GLU A 5 -15.58 -23.34 15.96
C GLU A 5 -15.26 -22.60 17.28
N ASN A 6 -14.13 -22.91 17.93
CA ASN A 6 -13.67 -22.15 19.08
C ASN A 6 -13.32 -20.70 18.72
N CYS A 7 -12.56 -20.49 17.63
CA CYS A 7 -12.26 -19.14 17.13
C CYS A 7 -13.53 -18.35 16.80
N ARG A 8 -14.55 -19.01 16.25
CA ARG A 8 -15.85 -18.41 15.94
C ARG A 8 -16.57 -17.90 17.19
N ASN A 9 -16.62 -18.73 18.24
CA ASN A 9 -17.29 -18.36 19.48
C ASN A 9 -16.55 -17.22 20.19
N GLU A 10 -15.21 -17.27 20.20
CA GLU A 10 -14.36 -16.17 20.67
C GLU A 10 -14.58 -14.87 19.89
N LEU A 11 -14.66 -14.92 18.56
CA LEU A 11 -14.93 -13.73 17.75
C LEU A 11 -16.33 -13.18 18.00
N ARG A 12 -17.36 -14.03 18.16
CA ARG A 12 -18.73 -13.58 18.49
C ARG A 12 -18.80 -12.86 19.83
N THR A 13 -18.12 -13.39 20.86
CA THR A 13 -18.06 -12.72 22.17
C THR A 13 -17.27 -11.42 22.08
N ALA A 14 -16.13 -11.43 21.36
CA ALA A 14 -15.32 -10.24 21.14
C ALA A 14 -16.09 -9.12 20.43
N ILE A 15 -16.85 -9.43 19.38
CA ILE A 15 -17.66 -8.43 18.65
C ILE A 15 -18.63 -7.72 19.59
N ARG A 16 -19.32 -8.46 20.48
CA ARG A 16 -20.23 -7.88 21.48
C ARG A 16 -19.48 -7.03 22.49
N HIS A 17 -18.36 -7.54 23.02
CA HIS A 17 -17.55 -6.81 23.98
C HIS A 17 -16.93 -5.53 23.42
N LEU A 18 -16.60 -5.51 22.13
CA LEU A 18 -16.06 -4.34 21.42
C LEU A 18 -17.17 -3.37 21.02
N SER A 19 -18.34 -3.85 20.59
CA SER A 19 -19.47 -3.01 20.19
C SER A 19 -20.14 -2.32 21.38
N ASP A 20 -20.25 -3.01 22.52
CA ASP A 20 -20.68 -2.38 23.78
C ASP A 20 -19.75 -1.24 24.18
N ARG A 21 -18.47 -1.42 23.90
CA ARG A 21 -17.41 -0.45 24.17
C ARG A 21 -17.22 0.58 23.06
N CYS A 22 -18.08 0.57 22.05
CA CYS A 22 -18.06 1.47 20.90
C CYS A 22 -16.74 1.48 20.11
N LEU A 23 -15.95 0.40 20.18
CA LEU A 23 -14.75 0.19 19.38
C LEU A 23 -15.14 -0.37 18.01
N TYR A 24 -15.78 0.47 17.20
CA TYR A 24 -16.42 0.05 15.95
C TYR A 24 -15.44 -0.47 14.89
N SER A 25 -14.22 0.04 14.82
CA SER A 25 -13.20 -0.44 13.87
C SER A 25 -12.71 -1.86 14.22
N ALA A 26 -12.37 -2.11 15.48
CA ALA A 26 -12.00 -3.45 15.96
C ALA A 26 -13.18 -4.43 15.84
N SER A 27 -14.40 -3.98 16.16
CA SER A 27 -15.62 -4.78 16.04
C SER A 27 -15.91 -5.14 14.58
N LYS A 28 -15.78 -4.17 13.65
CA LYS A 28 -15.89 -4.39 12.20
C LYS A 28 -14.87 -5.43 11.73
N TRP A 29 -13.60 -5.24 12.07
CA TRP A 29 -12.53 -6.18 11.68
C TRP A 29 -12.80 -7.60 12.19
N ALA A 30 -13.19 -7.75 13.46
CA ALA A 30 -13.52 -9.04 14.05
C ALA A 30 -14.75 -9.69 13.37
N ALA A 31 -15.75 -8.89 12.98
CA ALA A 31 -16.91 -9.36 12.23
C ALA A 31 -16.55 -9.82 10.81
N GLU A 32 -15.66 -9.11 10.12
CA GLU A 32 -15.14 -9.53 8.81
C GLU A 32 -14.39 -10.87 8.90
N GLN A 33 -13.54 -11.05 9.94
CA GLN A 33 -12.85 -12.32 10.14
C GLN A 33 -13.81 -13.45 10.50
N LEU A 34 -14.85 -13.17 11.30
CA LEU A 34 -15.88 -14.15 11.65
C LEU A 34 -16.60 -14.69 10.40
N VAL A 35 -16.95 -13.79 9.48
CA VAL A 35 -17.58 -14.12 8.20
C VAL A 35 -16.61 -14.92 7.30
N GLY A 36 -15.33 -14.58 7.31
CA GLY A 36 -14.28 -15.21 6.51
C GLY A 36 -13.93 -16.67 6.85
N ILE A 37 -14.39 -17.21 8.00
CA ILE A 37 -14.05 -18.59 8.44
C ILE A 37 -14.75 -19.68 7.60
N GLU A 38 -15.94 -19.43 7.03
CA GLU A 38 -16.80 -20.52 6.51
C GLU A 38 -17.58 -20.24 5.22
N GLN A 39 -17.69 -18.99 4.74
CA GLN A 39 -18.70 -18.69 3.72
C GLN A 39 -18.32 -19.12 2.31
N ASP A 40 -18.82 -20.29 1.92
CA ASP A 40 -18.94 -20.73 0.52
C ASP A 40 -19.80 -19.69 -0.26
N PRO A 41 -19.23 -18.90 -1.18
CA PRO A 41 -19.90 -17.74 -1.81
C PRO A 41 -21.16 -18.10 -2.62
N ALA A 42 -21.36 -19.40 -2.90
CA ALA A 42 -22.52 -19.95 -3.60
C ALA A 42 -23.81 -19.99 -2.76
N LYS A 43 -23.75 -19.95 -1.41
CA LYS A 43 -24.93 -20.14 -0.56
C LYS A 43 -25.61 -18.85 -0.09
N PHE A 44 -24.94 -17.70 -0.19
CA PHE A 44 -25.43 -16.48 0.46
C PHE A 44 -25.21 -15.17 -0.30
N THR A 45 -24.87 -15.22 -1.59
CA THR A 45 -25.02 -14.03 -2.44
C THR A 45 -26.51 -13.62 -2.40
N PRO A 46 -26.87 -12.44 -1.86
CA PRO A 46 -28.23 -11.95 -1.95
C PRO A 46 -28.61 -11.91 -3.44
N SER A 47 -29.81 -12.33 -3.79
CA SER A 47 -30.31 -12.36 -5.18
C SER A 47 -30.12 -11.03 -5.94
N HIS A 48 -29.89 -9.92 -5.23
CA HIS A 48 -29.63 -8.59 -5.77
C HIS A 48 -28.18 -8.30 -6.21
N THR A 49 -27.18 -9.12 -5.88
CA THR A 49 -25.78 -8.94 -6.35
C THR A 49 -25.46 -9.73 -7.62
N ARG A 50 -26.43 -10.50 -8.15
CA ARG A 50 -26.31 -11.21 -9.43
C ARG A 50 -26.47 -10.20 -10.57
N PHE A 51 -25.35 -9.63 -11.05
CA PHE A 51 -25.34 -9.00 -12.35
C PHE A 51 -25.87 -10.01 -13.39
N GLN A 52 -26.98 -9.66 -14.02
CA GLN A 52 -27.63 -10.47 -15.04
C GLN A 52 -26.61 -10.79 -16.15
N ARG A 53 -26.24 -12.06 -16.26
CA ARG A 53 -25.78 -12.61 -17.53
C ARG A 53 -26.99 -12.64 -18.47
N GLU A 54 -27.14 -11.64 -19.32
CA GLU A 54 -28.00 -11.76 -20.48
C GLU A 54 -27.37 -12.71 -21.50
N SER A 55 -28.07 -13.81 -21.81
CA SER A 55 -28.26 -14.23 -23.20
C SER A 55 -29.30 -15.36 -23.30
N SER A 56 -30.43 -14.99 -23.91
CA SER A 56 -31.29 -15.77 -24.82
C SER A 56 -31.94 -17.09 -24.36
N SER A 57 -33.26 -17.06 -24.14
CA SER A 57 -34.26 -17.52 -25.15
C SER A 57 -35.68 -17.61 -24.57
N ILE A 58 -36.58 -16.82 -25.17
CA ILE A 58 -37.96 -17.17 -25.59
C ILE A 58 -38.73 -18.17 -24.70
N ARG A 59 -39.65 -17.66 -23.88
CA ARG A 59 -41.11 -17.91 -24.06
C ARG A 59 -41.96 -17.03 -23.14
N ARG A 60 -42.75 -16.17 -23.78
CA ARG A 60 -43.98 -15.58 -23.24
C ARG A 60 -44.87 -16.68 -22.65
N ARG A 61 -45.44 -16.44 -21.47
CA ARG A 61 -46.85 -16.75 -21.18
C ARG A 61 -47.37 -15.82 -20.10
N PHE A 62 -48.19 -14.86 -20.55
CA PHE A 62 -49.22 -14.23 -19.74
C PHE A 62 -50.13 -15.31 -19.15
N ARG A 63 -50.45 -15.22 -17.86
CA ARG A 63 -51.76 -15.60 -17.33
C ARG A 63 -52.14 -14.65 -16.20
N THR A 64 -53.23 -13.94 -16.45
CA THR A 64 -54.02 -13.11 -15.56
C THR A 64 -54.91 -13.94 -14.66
N ASN A 65 -55.20 -13.37 -13.48
CA ASN A 65 -56.34 -13.61 -12.57
C ASN A 65 -56.56 -15.01 -11.99
N GLU A 66 -56.54 -15.08 -10.66
CA GLU A 66 -57.76 -15.38 -9.89
C GLU A 66 -57.66 -14.82 -8.45
N MET A 67 -58.69 -14.08 -8.07
CA MET A 67 -58.96 -13.62 -6.71
C MET A 67 -59.42 -14.80 -5.85
N VAL A 68 -58.85 -15.00 -4.66
CA VAL A 68 -59.60 -15.53 -3.51
C VAL A 68 -59.14 -14.81 -2.24
N THR A 69 -60.15 -14.25 -1.60
CA THR A 69 -60.25 -13.60 -0.29
C THR A 69 -59.64 -14.41 0.86
N SER A 70 -58.83 -13.77 1.69
CA SER A 70 -58.93 -13.88 3.16
C SER A 70 -58.01 -12.85 3.84
N THR A 71 -58.61 -11.93 4.58
CA THR A 71 -57.95 -11.17 5.65
C THR A 71 -57.62 -12.10 6.81
N PRO A 72 -56.46 -11.89 7.48
CA PRO A 72 -56.46 -12.00 8.92
C PRO A 72 -55.93 -10.72 9.57
N THR A 73 -56.76 -10.23 10.48
CA THR A 73 -56.52 -9.23 11.50
C THR A 73 -55.56 -9.77 12.57
N ALA A 74 -54.78 -8.87 13.15
CA ALA A 74 -54.16 -8.92 14.48
C ALA A 74 -52.97 -9.87 14.71
N GLY A 75 -51.86 -9.27 15.15
CA GLY A 75 -50.75 -9.96 15.80
C GLY A 75 -49.38 -9.40 15.41
N VAL A 76 -49.04 -8.20 15.86
CA VAL A 76 -47.66 -7.72 15.87
C VAL A 76 -46.92 -8.55 16.92
N SER A 77 -46.30 -9.66 16.53
CA SER A 77 -45.37 -10.39 17.37
C SER A 77 -44.05 -9.63 17.38
N TYR A 78 -43.87 -8.82 18.42
CA TYR A 78 -42.53 -8.40 18.84
C TYR A 78 -41.70 -9.66 19.07
N VAL A 79 -40.66 -9.85 18.26
CA VAL A 79 -39.61 -10.82 18.54
C VAL A 79 -38.82 -10.26 19.71
N SER A 80 -39.21 -10.65 20.91
CA SER A 80 -38.45 -10.42 22.13
C SER A 80 -37.09 -11.09 22.00
N THR A 81 -36.03 -10.30 22.05
CA THR A 81 -34.66 -10.76 22.33
C THR A 81 -34.66 -11.57 23.63
N PRO A 82 -33.95 -12.72 23.72
CA PRO A 82 -33.91 -13.50 24.95
C PRO A 82 -33.24 -12.70 26.08
N PRO A 83 -33.69 -12.85 27.34
CA PRO A 83 -33.11 -12.14 28.46
C PRO A 83 -31.72 -12.68 28.77
N VAL A 84 -30.84 -11.76 29.18
CA VAL A 84 -29.52 -12.03 29.75
C VAL A 84 -29.71 -12.84 31.04
N PRO A 85 -28.87 -13.85 31.36
CA PRO A 85 -28.90 -14.46 32.68
C PRO A 85 -28.40 -13.42 33.69
N GLU A 86 -29.29 -12.93 34.53
CA GLU A 86 -29.00 -12.10 35.69
C GLU A 86 -28.25 -12.97 36.72
N GLU A 87 -27.03 -12.56 37.08
CA GLU A 87 -26.40 -13.03 38.31
C GLU A 87 -27.13 -12.32 39.46
N GLU A 88 -28.02 -13.05 40.13
CA GLU A 88 -28.76 -12.59 41.32
C GLU A 88 -27.78 -12.25 42.46
N GLY A 89 -27.68 -10.95 42.78
CA GLY A 89 -26.95 -10.43 43.94
C GLY A 89 -26.89 -8.90 44.00
N ASP A 90 -27.71 -8.32 44.88
CA ASP A 90 -27.79 -6.91 45.33
C ASP A 90 -28.40 -5.84 44.38
N HIS A 91 -29.73 -5.74 44.49
CA HIS A 91 -30.64 -4.80 43.82
C HIS A 91 -30.60 -3.37 44.40
N ASP A 92 -29.97 -2.44 43.67
CA ASP A 92 -30.52 -1.12 43.28
C ASP A 92 -29.45 -0.23 42.61
N GLY A 93 -28.18 -0.38 42.97
CA GLY A 93 -27.07 0.42 42.40
C GLY A 93 -26.64 -0.02 41.00
N ALA A 94 -26.62 -1.33 40.72
CA ALA A 94 -26.15 -1.87 39.43
C ALA A 94 -27.10 -1.62 38.25
N ALA A 95 -28.40 -1.46 38.53
CA ALA A 95 -29.41 -1.13 37.52
C ALA A 95 -29.31 0.36 37.10
N VAL A 96 -29.09 1.24 38.07
CA VAL A 96 -28.92 2.68 37.84
C VAL A 96 -27.66 2.99 37.02
N ASP A 97 -26.54 2.32 37.32
CA ASP A 97 -25.30 2.41 36.53
C ASP A 97 -25.51 1.93 35.07
N SER A 98 -26.43 0.97 34.84
CA SER A 98 -26.79 0.47 33.50
C SER A 98 -27.62 1.48 32.70
N ASP A 99 -28.53 2.21 33.35
CA ASP A 99 -29.37 3.23 32.69
C ASP A 99 -28.55 4.45 32.26
N PHE A 100 -27.66 4.93 33.13
CA PHE A 100 -26.72 6.01 32.80
C PHE A 100 -25.76 5.60 31.67
N TYR A 101 -25.33 4.34 31.66
CA TYR A 101 -24.53 3.79 30.57
C TYR A 101 -25.29 3.79 29.23
N LEU A 102 -26.52 3.28 29.19
CA LEU A 102 -27.32 3.26 27.97
C LEU A 102 -27.61 4.67 27.45
N MET A 103 -27.90 5.63 28.34
CA MET A 103 -28.09 7.03 27.96
C MET A 103 -26.81 7.63 27.36
N ALA A 104 -25.65 7.36 27.97
CA ALA A 104 -24.38 7.84 27.45
C ALA A 104 -24.01 7.17 26.11
N LYS A 105 -24.31 5.88 25.93
CA LYS A 105 -24.13 5.17 24.65
C LYS A 105 -25.01 5.78 23.55
N ALA A 106 -26.25 6.14 23.86
CA ALA A 106 -27.12 6.83 22.90
C ALA A 106 -26.55 8.21 22.50
N TYR A 107 -26.09 9.01 23.47
CA TYR A 107 -25.42 10.28 23.18
C TYR A 107 -24.14 10.10 22.36
N PHE A 108 -23.40 9.04 22.64
CA PHE A 108 -22.21 8.68 21.90
C PHE A 108 -22.50 8.38 20.43
N ASP A 109 -23.54 7.56 20.16
CA ASP A 109 -23.94 7.18 18.81
C ASP A 109 -24.46 8.39 18.01
N CYS A 110 -25.08 9.36 18.69
CA CYS A 110 -25.46 10.66 18.12
C CYS A 110 -24.29 11.64 17.93
N ARG A 111 -23.05 11.25 18.28
CA ARG A 111 -21.84 12.08 18.24
C ARG A 111 -21.83 13.27 19.21
N GLU A 112 -22.59 13.18 20.31
CA GLU A 112 -22.70 14.19 21.37
C GLU A 112 -21.80 13.86 22.57
N TYR A 113 -20.50 13.75 22.33
CA TYR A 113 -19.54 13.15 23.27
C TYR A 113 -19.42 13.86 24.62
N ARG A 114 -19.52 15.20 24.65
CA ARG A 114 -19.44 15.97 25.92
C ARG A 114 -20.61 15.69 26.86
N ARG A 115 -21.79 15.41 26.30
CA ARG A 115 -22.97 15.08 27.10
C ARG A 115 -22.85 13.67 27.65
N ALA A 116 -22.43 12.73 26.81
CA ALA A 116 -22.11 11.38 27.23
C ALA A 116 -21.08 11.41 28.38
N ALA A 117 -20.03 12.22 28.26
CA ALA A 117 -18.97 12.38 29.25
C ALA A 117 -19.51 12.84 30.62
N HIS A 118 -20.30 13.90 30.61
CA HIS A 118 -20.85 14.52 31.82
C HIS A 118 -21.75 13.56 32.61
N VAL A 119 -22.57 12.77 31.92
CA VAL A 119 -23.52 11.82 32.52
C VAL A 119 -22.83 10.74 33.35
N LEU A 120 -21.59 10.40 32.99
CA LEU A 120 -20.89 9.29 33.60
C LEU A 120 -19.93 9.71 34.72
N ARG A 121 -19.86 11.01 35.05
CA ARG A 121 -18.91 11.62 36.02
C ARG A 121 -18.80 10.93 37.36
N ASP A 122 -19.94 10.51 37.88
CA ASP A 122 -20.06 10.05 39.26
C ASP A 122 -20.26 8.52 39.33
N GLN A 123 -20.09 7.80 38.20
CA GLN A 123 -20.38 6.36 38.08
C GLN A 123 -19.14 5.50 38.37
N THR A 124 -19.32 4.36 39.07
CA THR A 124 -18.21 3.54 39.62
C THR A 124 -18.15 2.09 39.11
N GLY A 125 -19.17 1.57 38.42
CA GLY A 125 -19.15 0.19 37.90
C GLY A 125 -18.14 -0.02 36.77
N LYS A 126 -17.40 -1.14 36.66
CA LYS A 126 -16.32 -1.35 35.66
C LYS A 126 -16.70 -1.08 34.20
N LYS A 127 -17.94 -1.40 33.77
CA LYS A 127 -18.44 -1.02 32.44
C LYS A 127 -18.81 0.46 32.39
N ALA A 128 -19.48 0.98 33.41
CA ALA A 128 -19.78 2.40 33.52
C ALA A 128 -18.54 3.25 33.77
N VAL A 129 -17.42 2.71 34.28
CA VAL A 129 -16.08 3.30 34.45
C VAL A 129 -15.29 3.08 33.21
N PHE A 130 -15.42 1.94 32.51
CA PHE A 130 -14.85 1.82 31.18
C PHE A 130 -15.55 2.74 30.21
N ILE A 131 -16.87 2.96 30.30
CA ILE A 131 -17.75 3.87 29.54
C ILE A 131 -17.72 5.27 30.06
N TYR A 132 -17.55 5.53 31.33
CA TYR A 132 -17.13 6.82 31.85
C TYR A 132 -15.72 7.13 31.34
N CYS A 133 -14.85 6.14 31.34
CA CYS A 133 -13.57 6.11 30.66
C CYS A 133 -13.67 5.76 29.17
N THR A 134 -14.84 5.65 28.53
CA THR A 134 -15.05 5.50 27.06
C THR A 134 -15.80 6.70 26.50
N SER A 135 -16.39 7.49 27.39
CA SER A 135 -17.27 8.62 27.16
C SER A 135 -16.60 9.90 27.64
N ILE A 136 -15.83 9.84 28.73
CA ILE A 136 -14.70 10.74 29.06
C ILE A 136 -13.34 10.19 28.60
N TYR A 137 -13.09 8.87 28.45
CA TYR A 137 -11.70 8.41 28.11
C TYR A 137 -11.40 7.60 26.79
N SER A 138 -12.20 6.70 26.22
CA SER A 138 -11.78 5.72 25.16
C SER A 138 -12.51 5.71 23.79
N PHE A 139 -13.52 6.54 23.59
CA PHE A 139 -13.70 7.26 22.33
C PHE A 139 -13.41 8.74 22.44
N PRO A 140 -13.23 9.36 23.60
CA PRO A 140 -12.65 10.68 23.61
C PRO A 140 -11.19 10.67 23.14
N LEU A 141 -10.37 9.62 23.20
CA LEU A 141 -9.17 9.68 22.33
C LEU A 141 -9.44 9.61 20.82
N PHE A 142 -10.61 9.19 20.35
CA PHE A 142 -10.98 9.22 18.91
C PHE A 142 -11.90 10.41 18.54
N CYS A 143 -12.58 11.00 19.52
CA CYS A 143 -13.63 12.03 19.44
C CYS A 143 -13.42 13.22 20.37
N PHE A 144 -12.31 13.25 21.09
CA PHE A 144 -11.67 14.36 21.81
C PHE A 144 -10.26 14.56 21.20
N ALA A 145 -9.66 13.54 20.54
CA ALA A 145 -9.02 13.77 19.24
C ALA A 145 -10.08 14.34 18.29
N LYS A 146 -11.05 13.67 17.67
CA LYS A 146 -12.07 14.41 16.85
C LYS A 146 -13.04 15.41 17.53
N ALA A 147 -12.79 15.93 18.74
CA ALA A 147 -13.36 17.19 19.23
C ALA A 147 -12.29 18.21 19.59
N GLY A 148 -11.05 17.80 19.88
CA GLY A 148 -9.86 18.62 20.06
C GLY A 148 -9.01 18.76 18.81
N GLU A 149 -8.95 17.72 17.95
CA GLU A 149 -8.73 17.55 16.49
C GLU A 149 -9.95 17.92 15.66
N LYS A 150 -11.22 17.86 16.09
CA LYS A 150 -12.26 18.65 15.37
C LYS A 150 -12.16 20.10 15.74
N ARG A 151 -11.81 20.45 16.98
CA ARG A 151 -11.45 21.82 17.33
C ARG A 151 -10.09 22.19 16.75
N LYS A 152 -9.11 21.30 16.60
CA LYS A 152 -7.87 21.53 15.87
C LYS A 152 -8.13 21.51 14.38
N GLU A 153 -9.06 20.72 13.86
CA GLU A 153 -9.46 20.72 12.45
C GLU A 153 -10.24 22.00 12.18
N GLU A 154 -11.20 22.39 13.01
CA GLU A 154 -11.96 23.65 12.99
C GLU A 154 -11.02 24.84 13.20
N GLU A 155 -10.18 24.85 14.23
CA GLU A 155 -9.14 25.86 14.44
C GLU A 155 -8.11 25.81 13.31
N THR A 156 -7.77 24.65 12.73
CA THR A 156 -6.91 24.58 11.54
C THR A 156 -7.65 25.13 10.33
N ILE A 157 -8.94 24.88 10.16
CA ILE A 157 -9.79 25.33 9.05
C ILE A 157 -10.02 26.84 9.18
N GLU A 158 -10.13 27.36 10.41
CA GLU A 158 -10.28 28.77 10.78
C GLU A 158 -8.94 29.52 10.73
N LEU A 159 -7.82 28.88 11.08
CA LEU A 159 -6.44 29.42 10.99
C LEU A 159 -5.81 29.23 9.60
N GLU A 160 -6.35 28.38 8.72
CA GLU A 160 -5.71 28.04 7.45
C GLU A 160 -5.92 29.13 6.38
N GLY A 161 -4.87 29.94 6.23
CA GLY A 161 -4.32 30.25 4.92
C GLY A 161 -3.73 28.99 4.24
N PRO A 162 -3.26 29.08 2.98
CA PRO A 162 -3.34 28.00 1.99
C PRO A 162 -2.75 26.63 2.36
N LEU A 163 -1.80 26.50 3.30
CA LEU A 163 -1.17 25.24 3.74
C LEU A 163 -0.39 25.39 5.08
N GLY A 164 -0.87 26.20 6.03
CA GLY A 164 -0.14 26.57 7.25
C GLY A 164 0.13 25.41 8.23
N LYS A 165 1.34 25.38 8.82
CA LYS A 165 1.66 24.51 9.97
C LYS A 165 0.87 24.98 11.18
N SER A 166 -0.14 24.24 11.58
CA SER A 166 -0.85 24.45 12.84
C SER A 166 -0.37 23.43 13.87
N ASP A 167 0.52 23.86 14.76
CA ASP A 167 0.90 23.13 15.98
C ASP A 167 -0.23 23.26 17.03
N ALA A 168 -1.44 22.89 16.64
CA ALA A 168 -2.53 22.77 17.60
C ALA A 168 -2.29 21.46 18.38
N VAL A 169 -1.81 21.61 19.61
CA VAL A 169 -1.59 20.52 20.55
C VAL A 169 -2.84 20.35 21.40
N ASN A 170 -3.26 19.10 21.58
CA ASN A 170 -4.40 18.78 22.43
C ASN A 170 -4.05 19.07 23.90
N ARG A 171 -4.61 20.14 24.47
CA ARG A 171 -4.32 20.63 25.83
C ARG A 171 -4.75 19.66 26.93
N GLU A 172 -5.66 18.74 26.62
CA GLU A 172 -6.23 17.80 27.59
C GLU A 172 -5.41 16.51 27.73
N LEU A 173 -4.43 16.23 26.86
CA LEU A 173 -3.60 15.01 26.98
C LEU A 173 -2.89 14.88 28.34
N VAL A 174 -2.52 16.01 28.94
CA VAL A 174 -1.79 16.06 30.21
C VAL A 174 -2.66 15.67 31.41
N SER A 175 -3.95 16.00 31.39
CA SER A 175 -4.88 15.59 32.47
C SER A 175 -5.16 14.09 32.38
N LEU A 176 -5.35 13.57 31.16
CA LEU A 176 -5.63 12.15 30.90
C LEU A 176 -4.49 11.22 31.36
N GLU A 177 -3.25 11.58 31.05
CA GLU A 177 -2.08 10.80 31.46
C GLU A 177 -1.99 10.67 32.99
N ARG A 178 -2.26 11.76 33.72
CA ARG A 178 -2.23 11.75 35.18
C ARG A 178 -3.24 10.77 35.74
N GLU A 179 -4.48 10.83 35.30
CA GLU A 179 -5.54 9.95 35.79
C GLU A 179 -5.28 8.48 35.43
N LEU A 180 -4.96 8.18 34.16
CA LEU A 180 -4.65 6.81 33.73
C LEU A 180 -3.41 6.25 34.43
N SER A 181 -2.40 7.07 34.69
CA SER A 181 -1.22 6.65 35.44
C SER A 181 -1.56 6.33 36.91
N THR A 182 -2.49 7.06 37.53
CA THR A 182 -2.95 6.76 38.90
C THR A 182 -3.74 5.46 38.94
N LEU A 183 -4.64 5.23 37.97
CA LEU A 183 -5.40 3.99 37.86
C LEU A 183 -4.49 2.77 37.62
N ARG A 184 -3.44 2.93 36.80
CA ARG A 184 -2.44 1.86 36.61
C ARG A 184 -1.67 1.55 37.89
N LYS A 185 -1.24 2.57 38.65
CA LYS A 185 -0.55 2.37 39.94
C LYS A 185 -1.45 1.68 40.98
N ASN A 186 -2.74 1.95 40.92
CA ASN A 186 -3.72 1.35 41.83
C ASN A 186 -4.15 -0.07 41.42
N GLY A 187 -3.68 -0.57 40.27
CA GLY A 187 -3.99 -1.92 39.78
C GLY A 187 -5.44 -2.14 39.33
N SER A 188 -6.24 -1.07 39.22
CA SER A 188 -7.66 -1.11 38.90
C SER A 188 -7.97 -0.84 37.43
N ILE A 189 -6.96 -0.94 36.55
CA ILE A 189 -7.09 -0.59 35.14
C ILE A 189 -7.49 -1.80 34.28
N ASP A 190 -8.58 -1.65 33.53
CA ASP A 190 -9.05 -2.68 32.61
C ASP A 190 -8.15 -2.80 31.36
N PRO A 191 -8.15 -3.94 30.65
CA PRO A 191 -7.37 -4.15 29.42
C PRO A 191 -7.55 -3.05 28.36
N PHE A 192 -8.78 -2.55 28.23
CA PHE A 192 -9.12 -1.48 27.31
C PHE A 192 -8.69 -0.09 27.81
N GLY A 193 -8.59 0.10 29.13
CA GLY A 193 -7.98 1.28 29.73
C GLY A 193 -6.46 1.31 29.54
N LEU A 194 -5.80 0.15 29.56
CA LEU A 194 -4.40 0.02 29.17
C LEU A 194 -4.19 0.38 27.69
N TYR A 195 -5.04 -0.12 26.79
CA TYR A 195 -5.00 0.25 25.36
C TYR A 195 -5.04 1.77 25.19
N LEU A 196 -5.98 2.42 25.88
CA LEU A 196 -6.12 3.87 25.86
C LEU A 196 -4.88 4.59 26.40
N TYR A 197 -4.33 4.13 27.53
CA TYR A 197 -3.13 4.73 28.10
C TYR A 197 -1.93 4.62 27.14
N GLY A 198 -1.82 3.50 26.42
CA GLY A 198 -0.84 3.33 25.34
C GLY A 198 -0.97 4.37 24.23
N LEU A 199 -2.19 4.68 23.79
CA LEU A 199 -2.47 5.71 22.79
C LEU A 199 -2.07 7.12 23.26
N VAL A 200 -2.43 7.50 24.50
CA VAL A 200 -2.06 8.81 25.07
C VAL A 200 -0.55 8.98 25.13
N LEU A 201 0.16 7.93 25.55
CA LEU A 201 1.62 7.93 25.62
C LEU A 201 2.26 8.03 24.22
N LYS A 202 1.65 7.40 23.21
CA LYS A 202 2.09 7.50 21.81
C LYS A 202 1.98 8.92 21.29
N GLU A 203 0.85 9.59 21.48
CA GLU A 203 0.66 10.99 21.03
C GLU A 203 1.62 11.98 21.73
N LYS A 204 2.04 11.68 22.96
CA LYS A 204 3.04 12.46 23.70
C LYS A 204 4.49 12.19 23.25
N GLY A 205 4.73 11.14 22.47
CA GLY A 205 6.07 10.72 22.01
C GLY A 205 6.83 9.81 22.98
N SER A 206 6.17 9.28 24.02
CA SER A 206 6.78 8.35 24.99
C SER A 206 6.74 6.90 24.48
N GLU A 207 7.44 6.62 23.39
CA GLU A 207 7.27 5.38 22.62
C GLU A 207 7.53 4.09 23.39
N ASN A 208 8.59 4.05 24.19
CA ASN A 208 8.97 2.84 24.93
C ASN A 208 7.95 2.46 26.01
N LEU A 209 7.41 3.45 26.72
CA LEU A 209 6.37 3.23 27.72
C LEU A 209 5.04 2.86 27.05
N ALA A 210 4.70 3.52 25.94
CA ALA A 210 3.52 3.19 25.15
C ALA A 210 3.55 1.73 24.68
N ARG A 211 4.69 1.28 24.14
CA ARG A 211 4.89 -0.11 23.71
C ARG A 211 4.69 -1.11 24.86
N ALA A 212 5.27 -0.85 26.03
CA ALA A 212 5.11 -1.71 27.20
C ALA A 212 3.65 -1.83 27.65
N VAL A 213 2.94 -0.70 27.72
CA VAL A 213 1.52 -0.66 28.12
C VAL A 213 0.62 -1.34 27.09
N LEU A 214 0.88 -1.14 25.79
CA LEU A 214 0.13 -1.81 24.72
C LEU A 214 0.35 -3.32 24.75
N MET A 215 1.57 -3.79 25.04
CA MET A 215 1.83 -5.23 25.24
C MET A 215 1.02 -5.80 26.41
N GLU A 216 0.94 -5.10 27.55
CA GLU A 216 0.10 -5.50 28.69
C GLU A 216 -1.39 -5.56 28.31
N SER A 217 -1.88 -4.59 27.54
CA SER A 217 -3.25 -4.57 27.03
C SER A 217 -3.54 -5.77 26.10
N VAL A 218 -2.65 -6.02 25.16
CA VAL A 218 -2.78 -7.09 24.18
C VAL A 218 -2.75 -8.48 24.83
N ASN A 219 -1.84 -8.68 25.80
CA ASN A 219 -1.73 -9.95 26.51
C ASN A 219 -2.95 -10.23 27.41
N SER A 220 -3.59 -9.18 27.94
CA SER A 220 -4.79 -9.32 28.76
C SER A 220 -6.09 -9.45 27.95
N TYR A 221 -6.19 -8.79 26.79
CA TYR A 221 -7.32 -8.93 25.87
C TYR A 221 -6.87 -9.03 24.40
N PRO A 222 -6.58 -10.24 23.90
CA PRO A 222 -6.03 -10.45 22.56
C PRO A 222 -6.96 -10.10 21.39
N TRP A 223 -8.27 -10.01 21.60
CA TRP A 223 -9.22 -9.84 20.48
C TRP A 223 -9.39 -8.39 20.00
N ASN A 224 -8.80 -7.41 20.70
CA ASN A 224 -8.85 -6.01 20.27
C ASN A 224 -7.80 -5.74 19.17
N TRP A 225 -8.18 -5.88 17.90
CA TRP A 225 -7.30 -5.65 16.74
C TRP A 225 -6.66 -4.25 16.73
N SER A 226 -7.37 -3.22 17.21
CA SER A 226 -6.82 -1.86 17.25
C SER A 226 -5.57 -1.76 18.13
N ALA A 227 -5.51 -2.49 19.25
CA ALA A 227 -4.32 -2.53 20.10
C ALA A 227 -3.11 -3.14 19.38
N TRP A 228 -3.33 -4.18 18.58
CA TRP A 228 -2.29 -4.80 17.76
C TRP A 228 -1.81 -3.88 16.64
N SER A 229 -2.73 -3.20 15.94
CA SER A 229 -2.39 -2.26 14.87
C SER A 229 -1.59 -1.06 15.40
N GLU A 230 -1.91 -0.59 16.59
CA GLU A 230 -1.15 0.48 17.24
C GLU A 230 0.24 0.01 17.68
N LEU A 231 0.33 -1.19 18.27
CA LEU A 231 1.61 -1.81 18.61
C LEU A 231 2.48 -2.00 17.35
N GLN A 232 1.88 -2.42 16.24
CA GLN A 232 2.54 -2.61 14.95
C GLN A 232 3.20 -1.31 14.47
N SER A 233 2.46 -0.19 14.48
CA SER A 233 3.00 1.12 14.06
C SER A 233 4.22 1.59 14.88
N MET A 234 4.43 1.01 16.06
CA MET A 234 5.54 1.31 16.98
C MET A 234 6.73 0.35 16.84
N CYS A 235 6.59 -0.69 16.00
CA CYS A 235 7.59 -1.72 15.72
C CYS A 235 8.33 -1.39 14.43
N THR A 236 9.29 -0.47 14.51
CA THR A 236 10.06 -0.01 13.35
C THR A 236 11.27 -0.89 13.04
N THR A 237 11.70 -1.78 13.95
CA THR A 237 12.85 -2.65 13.76
C THR A 237 12.56 -4.11 14.12
N ILE A 238 13.27 -5.02 13.46
CA ILE A 238 13.18 -6.48 13.72
C ILE A 238 13.58 -6.80 15.17
N GLU A 239 14.57 -6.09 15.72
CA GLU A 239 14.99 -6.25 17.12
C GLU A 239 13.85 -5.90 18.09
N THR A 240 13.12 -4.81 17.82
CA THR A 240 11.97 -4.45 18.66
C THR A 240 10.87 -5.50 18.60
N LEU A 241 10.64 -6.12 17.43
CA LEU A 241 9.66 -7.19 17.25
C LEU A 241 10.06 -8.46 18.03
N ASN A 242 11.33 -8.85 17.98
CA ASN A 242 11.84 -10.03 18.69
C ASN A 242 11.84 -9.88 20.21
N ASN A 243 11.95 -8.65 20.71
CA ASN A 243 11.92 -8.34 22.15
C ASN A 243 10.50 -8.31 22.75
N LEU A 244 9.44 -8.49 21.95
CA LEU A 244 8.06 -8.47 22.44
C LEU A 244 7.67 -9.81 23.10
N ASN A 245 7.35 -9.76 24.38
CA ASN A 245 6.80 -10.91 25.12
C ASN A 245 5.28 -11.00 24.91
N LEU A 246 4.87 -11.58 23.78
CA LEU A 246 3.47 -11.77 23.41
C LEU A 246 2.99 -13.20 23.64
N ASN A 247 1.84 -13.34 24.29
CA ASN A 247 1.16 -14.61 24.53
C ASN A 247 0.90 -15.37 23.22
N ASN A 248 0.95 -16.71 23.28
CA ASN A 248 0.70 -17.55 22.11
C ASN A 248 -0.81 -17.62 21.83
N HIS A 249 -1.27 -16.78 20.90
CA HIS A 249 -2.66 -16.69 20.46
C HIS A 249 -2.69 -16.55 18.93
N TRP A 250 -3.72 -17.04 18.25
CA TRP A 250 -3.81 -16.99 16.79
C TRP A 250 -3.82 -15.55 16.22
N MET A 251 -4.27 -14.57 17.00
CA MET A 251 -4.16 -13.12 16.68
C MET A 251 -2.70 -12.66 16.50
N LYS A 252 -1.75 -13.33 17.16
CA LYS A 252 -0.32 -13.04 17.01
C LYS A 252 0.15 -13.28 15.57
N ASP A 253 -0.39 -14.29 14.88
CA ASP A 253 -0.02 -14.54 13.49
C ASP A 253 -0.50 -13.41 12.56
N PHE A 254 -1.67 -12.84 12.80
CA PHE A 254 -2.14 -11.63 12.08
C PHE A 254 -1.22 -10.43 12.34
N PHE A 255 -0.83 -10.21 13.59
CA PHE A 255 0.10 -9.15 13.98
C PHE A 255 1.50 -9.34 13.36
N LEU A 256 2.04 -10.57 13.38
CA LEU A 256 3.34 -10.86 12.77
C LEU A 256 3.30 -10.66 11.26
N ALA A 257 2.22 -11.10 10.59
CA ALA A 257 2.07 -10.93 9.15
C ALA A 257 2.06 -9.44 8.75
N SER A 258 1.34 -8.60 9.52
CA SER A 258 1.27 -7.17 9.26
C SER A 258 2.54 -6.42 9.67
N ALA A 259 3.19 -6.82 10.78
CA ALA A 259 4.48 -6.28 11.19
C ALA A 259 5.59 -6.59 10.17
N TYR A 260 5.66 -7.81 9.64
CA TYR A 260 6.59 -8.15 8.57
C TYR A 260 6.37 -7.32 7.31
N GLN A 261 5.12 -6.98 7.01
CA GLN A 261 4.80 -6.12 5.88
C GLN A 261 5.35 -4.69 6.06
N GLU A 262 5.23 -4.12 7.26
CA GLU A 262 5.82 -2.81 7.57
C GLU A 262 7.35 -2.83 7.60
N LEU A 263 7.93 -3.93 8.08
CA LEU A 263 9.38 -4.18 8.09
C LEU A 263 9.94 -4.58 6.71
N ARG A 264 9.10 -4.61 5.66
CA ARG A 264 9.45 -4.96 4.26
C ARG A 264 9.90 -6.40 4.03
N MET A 265 9.59 -7.28 4.97
CA MET A 265 9.76 -8.72 4.85
C MET A 265 8.53 -9.31 4.13
N HIS A 266 8.38 -8.94 2.84
CA HIS A 266 7.15 -9.23 2.08
C HIS A 266 6.93 -10.72 1.85
N ASN A 267 8.00 -11.49 1.63
CA ASN A 267 7.89 -12.94 1.41
C ASN A 267 7.44 -13.66 2.69
N GLU A 268 8.03 -13.32 3.83
CA GLU A 268 7.65 -13.86 5.13
C GLU A 268 6.22 -13.47 5.51
N SER A 269 5.82 -12.22 5.22
CA SER A 269 4.45 -11.75 5.39
C SER A 269 3.46 -12.56 4.54
N LEU A 270 3.76 -12.80 3.25
CA LEU A 270 2.93 -13.60 2.36
C LEU A 270 2.74 -15.03 2.88
N THR A 271 3.83 -15.71 3.26
CA THR A 271 3.73 -17.07 3.80
C THR A 271 2.84 -17.13 5.04
N LYS A 272 2.86 -16.10 5.90
CA LYS A 272 1.98 -16.01 7.06
C LYS A 272 0.53 -15.76 6.67
N TYR A 273 0.26 -14.89 5.69
CA TYR A 273 -1.09 -14.66 5.20
C TYR A 273 -1.67 -15.88 4.47
N GLU A 274 -0.88 -16.63 3.70
CA GLU A 274 -1.30 -17.88 3.06
C GLU A 274 -1.68 -18.95 4.10
N ASN A 275 -0.89 -19.07 5.17
CA ASN A 275 -1.20 -19.94 6.30
C ASN A 275 -2.52 -19.53 6.99
N LEU A 276 -2.75 -18.23 7.16
CA LEU A 276 -4.00 -17.70 7.71
C LEU A 276 -5.18 -17.92 6.77
N GLN A 277 -4.98 -17.81 5.45
CA GLN A 277 -6.00 -18.06 4.43
C GLN A 277 -6.50 -19.50 4.44
N GLY A 278 -5.65 -20.48 4.79
CA GLY A 278 -6.09 -21.86 5.02
C GLY A 278 -7.13 -21.99 6.15
N THR A 279 -7.06 -21.10 7.15
CA THR A 279 -8.02 -21.06 8.27
C THR A 279 -9.23 -20.17 7.95
N PHE A 280 -8.98 -18.99 7.39
CA PHE A 280 -9.92 -17.91 7.06
C PHE A 280 -10.05 -17.75 5.53
N SER A 281 -10.66 -18.73 4.88
CA SER A 281 -10.60 -18.88 3.41
C SER A 281 -11.25 -17.75 2.62
N PHE A 282 -12.23 -17.05 3.16
CA PHE A 282 -13.00 -16.01 2.47
C PHE A 282 -12.86 -14.63 3.12
N SER A 283 -11.77 -14.39 3.86
CA SER A 283 -11.54 -13.08 4.47
C SER A 283 -11.06 -12.06 3.43
N ASN A 284 -11.93 -11.10 3.11
CA ASN A 284 -11.60 -9.96 2.24
C ASN A 284 -10.40 -9.15 2.77
N TYR A 285 -10.26 -9.07 4.10
CA TYR A 285 -9.13 -8.39 4.74
C TYR A 285 -7.80 -9.08 4.41
N ILE A 286 -7.73 -10.41 4.52
CA ILE A 286 -6.51 -11.17 4.22
C ILE A 286 -6.17 -11.04 2.74
N GLN A 287 -7.16 -11.17 1.85
CA GLN A 287 -6.97 -10.95 0.42
C GLN A 287 -6.42 -9.54 0.12
N ALA A 288 -6.94 -8.50 0.77
CA ALA A 288 -6.42 -7.14 0.61
C ALA A 288 -4.98 -6.99 1.13
N GLN A 289 -4.60 -7.63 2.24
CA GLN A 289 -3.23 -7.59 2.75
C GLN A 289 -2.25 -8.37 1.86
N ILE A 290 -2.66 -9.52 1.31
CA ILE A 290 -1.90 -10.27 0.29
C ILE A 290 -1.66 -9.39 -0.94
N ALA A 291 -2.72 -8.73 -1.45
CA ALA A 291 -2.61 -7.81 -2.57
C ALA A 291 -1.63 -6.66 -2.27
N LYS A 292 -1.63 -6.11 -1.05
CA LYS A 292 -0.68 -5.06 -0.62
C LYS A 292 0.76 -5.57 -0.56
N ALA A 293 0.99 -6.81 -0.13
CA ALA A 293 2.32 -7.42 -0.11
C ALA A 293 2.83 -7.69 -1.54
N GLN A 294 1.98 -8.25 -2.41
CA GLN A 294 2.28 -8.46 -3.83
C GLN A 294 2.49 -7.14 -4.59
N TYR A 295 1.73 -6.09 -4.26
CA TYR A 295 1.94 -4.76 -4.80
C TYR A 295 3.34 -4.23 -4.47
N SER A 296 3.83 -4.50 -3.27
CA SER A 296 5.19 -4.12 -2.85
C SER A 296 6.28 -4.92 -3.59
N LEU A 297 5.98 -6.17 -3.94
CA LEU A 297 6.81 -7.02 -4.82
C LEU A 297 6.67 -6.70 -6.31
N ARG A 298 5.73 -5.80 -6.69
CA ARG A 298 5.40 -5.38 -8.06
C ARG A 298 4.82 -6.47 -8.97
N GLU A 299 4.13 -7.44 -8.38
CA GLU A 299 3.38 -8.46 -9.11
C GLU A 299 1.99 -7.93 -9.50
N PHE A 300 1.96 -6.90 -10.35
CA PHE A 300 0.74 -6.15 -10.68
C PHE A 300 -0.38 -7.00 -11.28
N GLU A 301 -0.03 -8.05 -12.02
CA GLU A 301 -0.98 -8.97 -12.65
C GLU A 301 -1.77 -9.76 -11.58
N GLN A 302 -1.10 -10.25 -10.53
CA GLN A 302 -1.78 -10.97 -9.44
C GLN A 302 -2.64 -10.02 -8.59
N VAL A 303 -2.13 -8.82 -8.32
CA VAL A 303 -2.83 -7.79 -7.56
C VAL A 303 -4.15 -7.40 -8.23
N GLU A 304 -4.17 -7.23 -9.55
CA GLU A 304 -5.40 -6.94 -10.30
C GLU A 304 -6.44 -8.05 -10.13
N VAL A 305 -6.04 -9.32 -10.26
CA VAL A 305 -6.96 -10.46 -10.09
C VAL A 305 -7.57 -10.46 -8.69
N ILE A 306 -6.76 -10.23 -7.65
CA ILE A 306 -7.26 -10.20 -6.27
C ILE A 306 -8.22 -9.03 -6.05
N PHE A 307 -7.91 -7.83 -6.55
CA PHE A 307 -8.80 -6.68 -6.39
C PHE A 307 -10.09 -6.79 -7.19
N GLU A 308 -10.06 -7.41 -8.36
CA GLU A 308 -11.29 -7.76 -9.08
C GLU A 308 -12.15 -8.74 -8.30
N GLU A 309 -11.56 -9.76 -7.68
CA GLU A 309 -12.27 -10.71 -6.83
C GLU A 309 -12.87 -10.00 -5.59
N LEU A 310 -12.09 -9.14 -4.94
CA LEU A 310 -12.56 -8.31 -3.82
C LEU A 310 -13.76 -7.44 -4.22
N LEU A 311 -13.72 -6.80 -5.39
CA LEU A 311 -14.83 -5.99 -5.89
C LEU A 311 -16.07 -6.80 -6.29
N ARG A 312 -15.91 -8.09 -6.61
CA ARG A 312 -17.04 -9.02 -6.86
C ARG A 312 -17.66 -9.47 -5.53
N ASN A 313 -16.85 -9.74 -4.52
CA ASN A 313 -17.28 -10.21 -3.21
C ASN A 313 -17.90 -9.08 -2.36
N ASP A 314 -17.27 -7.90 -2.37
CA ASP A 314 -17.74 -6.68 -1.69
C ASP A 314 -17.78 -5.48 -2.64
N PRO A 315 -18.92 -5.25 -3.32
CA PRO A 315 -19.05 -4.19 -4.31
C PRO A 315 -18.92 -2.76 -3.78
N TYR A 316 -19.06 -2.57 -2.46
CA TYR A 316 -19.06 -1.26 -1.81
C TYR A 316 -17.75 -0.97 -1.04
N ARG A 317 -16.77 -1.88 -1.08
CA ARG A 317 -15.46 -1.67 -0.48
C ARG A 317 -14.72 -0.52 -1.16
N VAL A 318 -14.35 0.48 -0.37
CA VAL A 318 -13.49 1.61 -0.79
C VAL A 318 -12.09 1.52 -0.16
N GLU A 319 -11.96 0.77 0.94
CA GLU A 319 -10.68 0.52 1.62
C GLU A 319 -9.70 -0.21 0.70
N ASP A 320 -8.44 0.25 0.68
CA ASP A 320 -7.32 -0.30 -0.11
C ASP A 320 -7.47 -0.19 -1.64
N MET A 321 -8.57 0.40 -2.14
CA MET A 321 -8.83 0.54 -3.59
C MET A 321 -7.95 1.62 -4.25
N ASP A 322 -7.31 2.48 -3.44
CA ASP A 322 -6.28 3.41 -3.90
C ASP A 322 -5.08 2.65 -4.50
N MET A 323 -4.67 1.53 -3.90
CA MET A 323 -3.63 0.66 -4.44
C MET A 323 -4.03 0.05 -5.78
N TYR A 324 -5.27 -0.42 -5.90
CA TYR A 324 -5.80 -0.91 -7.18
C TYR A 324 -5.78 0.18 -8.24
N SER A 325 -6.18 1.42 -7.91
CA SER A 325 -6.10 2.54 -8.84
C SER A 325 -4.66 2.87 -9.28
N ASN A 326 -3.67 2.73 -8.38
CA ASN A 326 -2.26 2.91 -8.72
C ASN A 326 -1.76 1.83 -9.68
N VAL A 327 -2.22 0.58 -9.51
CA VAL A 327 -1.90 -0.53 -10.44
C VAL A 327 -2.51 -0.27 -11.81
N LEU A 328 -3.79 0.10 -11.87
CA LEU A 328 -4.47 0.42 -13.12
C LEU A 328 -3.83 1.62 -13.83
N TYR A 329 -3.37 2.62 -13.07
CA TYR A 329 -2.59 3.74 -13.59
C TYR A 329 -1.26 3.28 -14.18
N ALA A 330 -0.50 2.45 -13.45
CA ALA A 330 0.78 1.91 -13.92
C ALA A 330 0.65 1.01 -15.17
N LYS A 331 -0.48 0.34 -15.35
CA LYS A 331 -0.82 -0.45 -16.55
C LYS A 331 -1.51 0.37 -17.65
N GLU A 332 -1.74 1.67 -17.44
CA GLU A 332 -2.45 2.57 -18.36
C GLU A 332 -3.86 2.09 -18.77
N CYS A 333 -4.53 1.31 -17.91
CA CYS A 333 -5.86 0.75 -18.18
C CYS A 333 -6.98 1.77 -17.91
N PHE A 334 -7.19 2.68 -18.86
CA PHE A 334 -8.15 3.79 -18.72
C PHE A 334 -9.60 3.33 -18.46
N SER A 335 -10.06 2.26 -19.13
CA SER A 335 -11.44 1.77 -19.01
C SER A 335 -11.75 1.27 -17.60
N ALA A 336 -10.91 0.40 -17.06
CA ALA A 336 -11.04 -0.16 -15.71
C ALA A 336 -10.94 0.96 -14.65
N LEU A 337 -10.00 1.90 -14.82
CA LEU A 337 -9.83 3.01 -13.88
C LEU A 337 -11.04 3.96 -13.91
N SER A 338 -11.59 4.25 -15.09
CA SER A 338 -12.82 5.05 -15.24
C SER A 338 -14.02 4.37 -14.58
N TYR A 339 -14.15 3.06 -14.72
CA TYR A 339 -15.21 2.28 -14.08
C TYR A 339 -15.08 2.32 -12.55
N LEU A 340 -13.88 2.12 -12.03
CA LEU A 340 -13.59 2.21 -10.59
C LEU A 340 -13.90 3.61 -10.05
N ALA A 341 -13.42 4.66 -10.72
CA ALA A 341 -13.65 6.04 -10.28
C ALA A 341 -15.13 6.41 -10.24
N HIS A 342 -15.92 6.00 -11.25
CA HIS A 342 -17.37 6.23 -11.27
C HIS A 342 -18.08 5.46 -10.16
N ARG A 343 -17.70 4.21 -9.91
CA ARG A 343 -18.27 3.41 -8.81
C ARG A 343 -18.00 4.05 -7.45
N VAL A 344 -16.75 4.37 -7.16
CA VAL A 344 -16.36 4.94 -5.87
C VAL A 344 -16.99 6.31 -5.65
N PHE A 345 -17.19 7.09 -6.73
CA PHE A 345 -17.94 8.33 -6.66
C PHE A 345 -19.42 8.14 -6.23
N LEU A 346 -20.05 7.04 -6.66
CA LEU A 346 -21.44 6.72 -6.28
C LEU A 346 -21.55 6.12 -4.87
N THR A 347 -20.54 5.40 -4.39
CA THR A 347 -20.57 4.77 -3.06
C THR A 347 -20.27 5.75 -1.95
N ASP A 348 -19.09 6.39 -1.98
CA ASP A 348 -18.66 7.36 -0.98
C ASP A 348 -17.70 8.39 -1.59
N LYS A 349 -18.23 9.59 -1.85
CA LYS A 349 -17.48 10.70 -2.44
C LYS A 349 -16.48 11.34 -1.47
N TYR A 350 -16.73 11.30 -0.16
CA TYR A 350 -16.03 12.12 0.83
C TYR A 350 -15.02 11.31 1.66
N ARG A 351 -14.32 10.39 1.00
CA ARG A 351 -13.19 9.65 1.55
C ARG A 351 -11.87 10.03 0.86
N PRO A 352 -10.74 9.98 1.58
CA PRO A 352 -9.43 10.28 1.00
C PRO A 352 -9.06 9.28 -0.10
N GLU A 353 -9.37 7.99 0.08
CA GLU A 353 -9.12 6.94 -0.91
C GLU A 353 -9.90 7.24 -2.21
N SER A 354 -11.19 7.57 -2.10
CA SER A 354 -12.04 7.96 -3.22
C SER A 354 -11.49 9.15 -4.01
N CYS A 355 -11.02 10.17 -3.29
CA CYS A 355 -10.43 11.34 -3.91
C CYS A 355 -9.13 11.00 -4.66
N CYS A 356 -8.30 10.11 -4.13
CA CYS A 356 -7.08 9.66 -4.80
C CYS A 356 -7.36 8.82 -6.05
N ILE A 357 -8.35 7.92 -6.00
CA ILE A 357 -8.78 7.13 -7.17
C ILE A 357 -9.26 8.06 -8.30
N ILE A 358 -10.07 9.06 -7.96
CA ILE A 358 -10.55 10.06 -8.93
C ILE A 358 -9.39 10.95 -9.43
N GLY A 359 -8.43 11.29 -8.56
CA GLY A 359 -7.19 11.98 -8.94
C GLY A 359 -6.41 11.21 -10.00
N ASN A 360 -6.12 9.94 -9.74
CA ASN A 360 -5.46 9.03 -10.69
C ASN A 360 -6.21 8.92 -12.02
N TYR A 361 -7.54 8.87 -12.00
CA TYR A 361 -8.35 8.90 -13.22
C TYR A 361 -8.15 10.19 -14.04
N TYR A 362 -8.15 11.36 -13.40
CA TYR A 362 -7.92 12.63 -14.08
C TYR A 362 -6.47 12.80 -14.55
N SER A 363 -5.52 12.26 -13.80
CA SER A 363 -4.11 12.19 -14.19
C SER A 363 -3.93 11.42 -15.49
N LEU A 364 -4.50 10.21 -15.57
CA LEU A 364 -4.43 9.38 -16.78
C LEU A 364 -5.18 10.01 -17.97
N LYS A 365 -6.15 10.89 -17.71
CA LYS A 365 -6.83 11.69 -18.74
C LYS A 365 -5.99 12.89 -19.23
N GLY A 366 -4.84 13.18 -18.61
CA GLY A 366 -4.00 14.35 -18.87
C GLY A 366 -4.52 15.65 -18.26
N GLN A 367 -5.50 15.59 -17.35
CA GLN A 367 -6.07 16.78 -16.68
C GLN A 367 -5.43 16.98 -15.30
N HIS A 368 -4.13 17.30 -15.30
CA HIS A 368 -3.30 17.39 -14.09
C HIS A 368 -3.81 18.42 -13.05
N GLU A 369 -4.33 19.56 -13.49
CA GLU A 369 -4.89 20.58 -12.58
C GLU A 369 -6.08 20.03 -11.77
N LYS A 370 -6.96 19.25 -12.41
CA LYS A 370 -8.08 18.60 -11.74
C LYS A 370 -7.58 17.49 -10.82
N SER A 371 -6.60 16.71 -11.27
CA SER A 371 -5.95 15.68 -10.45
C SER A 371 -5.44 16.28 -9.13
N VAL A 372 -4.66 17.37 -9.20
CA VAL A 372 -4.18 18.11 -8.02
C VAL A 372 -5.32 18.64 -7.17
N MET A 373 -6.41 19.15 -7.76
CA MET A 373 -7.57 19.58 -6.98
C MET A 373 -8.16 18.43 -6.15
N TYR A 374 -8.25 17.22 -6.71
CA TYR A 374 -8.75 16.04 -5.99
C TYR A 374 -7.76 15.52 -4.95
N PHE A 375 -6.46 15.53 -5.21
CA PHE A 375 -5.46 15.20 -4.18
C PHE A 375 -5.48 16.22 -3.03
N ARG A 376 -5.60 17.52 -3.32
CA ARG A 376 -5.79 18.54 -2.28
C ARG A 376 -7.07 18.29 -1.47
N ARG A 377 -8.16 17.82 -2.10
CA ARG A 377 -9.38 17.42 -1.37
C ARG A 377 -9.14 16.20 -0.48
N ALA A 378 -8.40 15.19 -0.96
CA ALA A 378 -8.00 14.05 -0.14
C ALA A 378 -7.23 14.51 1.10
N LEU A 379 -6.29 15.44 0.92
CA LEU A 379 -5.48 16.01 2.00
C LEU A 379 -6.29 16.89 2.97
N LYS A 380 -7.37 17.52 2.51
CA LYS A 380 -8.32 18.21 3.40
C LYS A 380 -9.10 17.24 4.28
N LEU A 381 -9.40 16.04 3.78
CA LEU A 381 -10.09 14.99 4.54
C LEU A 381 -9.15 14.28 5.51
N ASN A 382 -7.91 14.03 5.08
CA ASN A 382 -6.86 13.46 5.91
C ASN A 382 -5.50 14.03 5.51
N LYS A 383 -4.95 14.90 6.36
CA LYS A 383 -3.65 15.58 6.12
C LYS A 383 -2.46 14.62 6.17
N ASN A 384 -2.60 13.52 6.90
CA ASN A 384 -1.55 12.51 7.09
C ASN A 384 -1.61 11.42 6.01
N TYR A 385 -2.45 11.58 4.98
CA TYR A 385 -2.57 10.60 3.91
C TYR A 385 -1.39 10.70 2.94
N LEU A 386 -0.40 9.83 3.17
CA LEU A 386 0.91 9.83 2.50
C LEU A 386 0.83 9.71 0.98
N SER A 387 -0.03 8.83 0.45
CA SER A 387 -0.14 8.60 -1.00
C SER A 387 -0.65 9.84 -1.75
N ALA A 388 -1.53 10.64 -1.15
CA ALA A 388 -1.98 11.88 -1.77
C ALA A 388 -0.84 12.92 -1.91
N TRP A 389 0.06 13.03 -0.94
CA TRP A 389 1.20 13.95 -1.03
C TRP A 389 2.17 13.55 -2.13
N THR A 390 2.49 12.26 -2.24
CA THR A 390 3.41 11.76 -3.27
C THR A 390 2.81 11.87 -4.67
N LEU A 391 1.56 11.46 -4.85
CA LEU A 391 0.85 11.58 -6.13
C LEU A 391 0.68 13.04 -6.55
N MET A 392 0.34 13.94 -5.62
CA MET A 392 0.28 15.37 -5.91
C MET A 392 1.64 15.94 -6.33
N GLY A 393 2.74 15.44 -5.76
CA GLY A 393 4.10 15.77 -6.20
C GLY A 393 4.36 15.35 -7.64
N HIS A 394 3.95 14.15 -8.04
CA HIS A 394 4.08 13.67 -9.43
C HIS A 394 3.30 14.56 -10.39
N GLU A 395 2.06 14.94 -10.07
CA GLU A 395 1.29 15.84 -10.92
C GLU A 395 1.94 17.22 -11.10
N TYR A 396 2.57 17.76 -10.05
CA TYR A 396 3.31 19.01 -10.17
C TYR A 396 4.57 18.87 -11.04
N VAL A 397 5.23 17.71 -11.01
CA VAL A 397 6.34 17.39 -11.92
C VAL A 397 5.86 17.38 -13.37
N GLU A 398 4.74 16.72 -13.67
CA GLU A 398 4.13 16.70 -15.02
C GLU A 398 3.72 18.11 -15.50
N MET A 399 3.20 18.93 -14.59
CA MET A 399 2.90 20.35 -14.86
C MET A 399 4.15 21.26 -14.92
N LYS A 400 5.35 20.70 -14.75
CA LYS A 400 6.64 21.43 -14.66
C LYS A 400 6.71 22.48 -13.56
N ASN A 401 5.86 22.36 -12.54
CA ASN A 401 5.88 23.20 -11.34
C ASN A 401 6.77 22.56 -10.27
N THR A 402 8.08 22.57 -10.51
CA THR A 402 9.06 21.91 -9.65
C THR A 402 9.11 22.43 -8.20
N PRO A 403 8.90 23.73 -7.88
CA PRO A 403 8.89 24.18 -6.48
C PRO A 403 7.72 23.59 -5.68
N ALA A 404 6.52 23.56 -6.26
CA ALA A 404 5.35 22.98 -5.60
C ALA A 404 5.48 21.46 -5.43
N ALA A 405 6.15 20.78 -6.37
CA ALA A 405 6.47 19.36 -6.25
C ALA A 405 7.40 19.09 -5.05
N VAL A 406 8.47 19.90 -4.90
CA VAL A 406 9.42 19.76 -3.79
C VAL A 406 8.71 19.94 -2.44
N ASP A 407 7.82 20.93 -2.32
CA ASP A 407 7.05 21.13 -1.08
C ASP A 407 6.12 19.95 -0.77
N ALA A 408 5.47 19.38 -1.79
CA ALA A 408 4.61 18.21 -1.62
C ALA A 408 5.40 16.99 -1.16
N TYR A 409 6.55 16.70 -1.78
CA TYR A 409 7.37 15.56 -1.39
C TYR A 409 8.05 15.76 -0.03
N ARG A 410 8.48 16.98 0.33
CA ARG A 410 9.01 17.26 1.67
C ARG A 410 7.99 16.93 2.75
N ARG A 411 6.73 17.31 2.54
CA ARG A 411 5.63 16.94 3.47
C ARG A 411 5.40 15.43 3.51
N ALA A 412 5.49 14.73 2.39
CA ALA A 412 5.40 13.27 2.38
C ALA A 412 6.52 12.62 3.23
N VAL A 413 7.76 13.13 3.10
CA VAL A 413 8.90 12.69 3.90
C VAL A 413 8.73 13.02 5.38
N ASP A 414 8.21 14.20 5.71
CA ASP A 414 7.95 14.60 7.10
C ASP A 414 6.91 13.68 7.78
N ILE A 415 5.92 13.18 7.01
CA ILE A 415 4.90 12.25 7.50
C ILE A 415 5.48 10.84 7.66
N ASN A 416 6.16 10.33 6.63
CA ASN A 416 6.77 9.02 6.67
C ASN A 416 8.16 9.04 6.02
N PRO A 417 9.23 9.15 6.84
CA PRO A 417 10.60 9.14 6.35
C PRO A 417 11.01 7.83 5.67
N CYS A 418 10.26 6.74 5.90
CA CYS A 418 10.54 5.46 5.31
C CYS A 418 10.01 5.33 3.86
N ASP A 419 9.13 6.20 3.35
CA ASP A 419 8.64 6.04 1.98
C ASP A 419 9.69 6.40 0.93
N TYR A 420 10.18 5.40 0.19
CA TYR A 420 11.20 5.60 -0.84
C TYR A 420 10.68 6.45 -2.01
N ARG A 421 9.38 6.41 -2.31
CA ARG A 421 8.78 7.12 -3.45
C ARG A 421 8.89 8.63 -3.30
N ALA A 422 8.72 9.14 -2.07
CA ALA A 422 8.87 10.55 -1.77
C ALA A 422 10.33 11.02 -1.95
N TRP A 423 11.30 10.21 -1.50
CA TRP A 423 12.73 10.48 -1.70
C TRP A 423 13.14 10.44 -3.17
N TYR A 424 12.63 9.46 -3.91
CA TYR A 424 12.84 9.36 -5.36
C TYR A 424 12.26 10.59 -6.08
N GLY A 425 11.01 10.97 -5.78
CA GLY A 425 10.35 12.14 -6.35
C GLY A 425 11.08 13.45 -6.04
N LEU A 426 11.65 13.59 -4.83
CA LEU A 426 12.56 14.71 -4.52
C LEU A 426 13.79 14.68 -5.42
N GLY A 427 14.46 13.55 -5.55
CA GLY A 427 15.62 13.39 -6.43
C GLY A 427 15.32 13.84 -7.86
N GLN A 428 14.22 13.35 -8.44
CA GLN A 428 13.76 13.72 -9.77
C GLN A 428 13.44 15.21 -9.89
N ALA A 429 12.79 15.80 -8.88
CA ALA A 429 12.49 17.24 -8.89
C ALA A 429 13.77 18.11 -8.86
N TYR A 430 14.80 17.71 -8.10
CA TYR A 430 16.09 18.43 -8.08
C TYR A 430 16.93 18.20 -9.34
N GLU A 431 16.81 17.03 -9.96
CA GLU A 431 17.41 16.74 -11.27
C GLU A 431 16.83 17.67 -12.34
N MET A 432 15.50 17.84 -12.38
CA MET A 432 14.83 18.78 -13.29
C MET A 432 15.21 20.25 -13.03
N MET A 433 15.62 20.59 -11.81
CA MET A 433 16.16 21.92 -11.48
C MET A 433 17.63 22.10 -11.87
N GLY A 434 18.30 21.07 -12.42
CA GLY A 434 19.71 21.11 -12.79
C GLY A 434 20.66 21.10 -11.60
N MET A 435 20.24 20.55 -10.46
CA MET A 435 21.01 20.45 -9.21
C MET A 435 21.37 18.98 -8.87
N PRO A 436 22.31 18.35 -9.60
CA PRO A 436 22.58 16.92 -9.50
C PRO A 436 23.17 16.50 -8.14
N PHE A 437 23.92 17.38 -7.46
CA PHE A 437 24.44 17.07 -6.12
C PHE A 437 23.34 16.84 -5.08
N TYR A 438 22.28 17.67 -5.11
CA TYR A 438 21.13 17.51 -4.23
C TYR A 438 20.30 16.29 -4.64
N ALA A 439 20.08 16.09 -5.94
CA ALA A 439 19.39 14.92 -6.47
C ALA A 439 20.06 13.62 -6.00
N LEU A 440 21.39 13.54 -6.10
CA LEU A 440 22.18 12.38 -5.67
C LEU A 440 22.01 12.07 -4.18
N HIS A 441 21.95 13.09 -3.32
CA HIS A 441 21.70 12.90 -1.89
C HIS A 441 20.35 12.21 -1.64
N TYR A 442 19.30 12.67 -2.32
CA TYR A 442 17.95 12.11 -2.17
C TYR A 442 17.81 10.72 -2.82
N PHE A 443 18.41 10.51 -4.00
CA PHE A 443 18.46 9.17 -4.62
C PHE A 443 19.19 8.17 -3.73
N ARG A 444 20.31 8.55 -3.10
CA ARG A 444 21.03 7.68 -2.16
C ARG A 444 20.17 7.29 -0.95
N LYS A 445 19.31 8.19 -0.46
CA LYS A 445 18.33 7.87 0.60
C LYS A 445 17.26 6.90 0.10
N SER A 446 16.74 7.11 -1.11
CA SER A 446 15.77 6.19 -1.72
C SER A 446 16.34 4.78 -1.89
N VAL A 447 17.55 4.68 -2.43
CA VAL A 447 18.27 3.41 -2.64
C VAL A 447 18.58 2.71 -1.32
N PHE A 448 18.93 3.45 -0.27
CA PHE A 448 19.14 2.88 1.06
C PHE A 448 17.88 2.22 1.62
N LEU A 449 16.70 2.80 1.35
CA LEU A 449 15.43 2.24 1.78
C LEU A 449 15.04 1.00 0.96
N GLN A 450 15.24 1.02 -0.36
CA GLN A 450 14.91 -0.09 -1.24
C GLN A 450 16.11 -0.49 -2.12
N PRO A 451 17.04 -1.32 -1.60
CA PRO A 451 18.25 -1.68 -2.32
C PRO A 451 18.00 -2.64 -3.49
N ASN A 452 16.87 -3.34 -3.50
CA ASN A 452 16.55 -4.35 -4.51
C ASN A 452 15.85 -3.78 -5.76
N ASP A 453 15.57 -2.48 -5.80
CA ASP A 453 14.88 -1.85 -6.93
C ASP A 453 15.89 -1.27 -7.93
N SER A 454 15.93 -1.86 -9.13
CA SER A 454 16.84 -1.45 -10.21
C SER A 454 16.61 -0.02 -10.69
N ARG A 455 15.36 0.47 -10.69
CA ARG A 455 15.03 1.82 -11.19
C ARG A 455 15.69 2.92 -10.37
N LEU A 456 15.79 2.72 -9.06
CA LEU A 456 16.44 3.67 -8.15
C LEU A 456 17.96 3.74 -8.42
N TRP A 457 18.58 2.60 -8.71
CA TRP A 457 20.00 2.55 -9.09
C TRP A 457 20.25 3.18 -10.46
N ILE A 458 19.34 2.98 -11.42
CA ILE A 458 19.41 3.60 -12.75
C ILE A 458 19.32 5.12 -12.63
N ALA A 459 18.34 5.66 -11.91
CA ALA A 459 18.22 7.12 -11.71
C ALA A 459 19.45 7.71 -11.00
N MET A 460 20.00 6.99 -10.00
CA MET A 460 21.26 7.39 -9.37
C MET A 460 22.44 7.40 -10.35
N ALA A 461 22.50 6.42 -11.26
CA ALA A 461 23.53 6.33 -12.28
C ALA A 461 23.42 7.42 -13.35
N GLN A 462 22.20 7.73 -13.81
CA GLN A 462 21.92 8.85 -14.72
C GLN A 462 22.34 10.20 -14.11
N CYS A 463 22.10 10.35 -12.80
CA CYS A 463 22.57 11.53 -12.08
C CYS A 463 24.11 11.63 -12.10
N TYR A 464 24.85 10.51 -11.98
CA TYR A 464 26.31 10.49 -12.07
C TYR A 464 26.86 10.77 -13.49
N GLU A 465 26.11 10.37 -14.52
CA GLU A 465 26.42 10.59 -15.94
C GLU A 465 26.26 12.06 -16.36
N THR A 466 25.46 12.83 -15.62
CA THR A 466 25.25 14.25 -15.90
C THR A 466 26.59 15.00 -16.02
N GLU A 467 26.74 15.84 -17.05
CA GLU A 467 27.99 16.53 -17.40
C GLU A 467 28.65 17.28 -16.24
N GLN A 468 27.85 17.78 -15.30
CA GLN A 468 28.34 18.51 -14.12
C GLN A 468 29.11 17.62 -13.12
N LEU A 469 28.77 16.33 -13.03
CA LEU A 469 29.43 15.37 -12.14
C LEU A 469 30.45 14.52 -12.89
N HIS A 470 30.10 14.02 -14.08
CA HIS A 470 30.94 13.19 -14.95
C HIS A 470 31.67 12.05 -14.21
N MET A 471 31.01 11.43 -13.22
CA MET A 471 31.60 10.35 -12.40
C MET A 471 31.24 8.98 -12.99
N LEU A 472 31.78 8.69 -14.18
CA LEU A 472 31.41 7.51 -14.97
C LEU A 472 31.72 6.18 -14.25
N GLU A 473 32.80 6.11 -13.46
CA GLU A 473 33.14 4.87 -12.73
C GLU A 473 32.14 4.52 -11.62
N GLU A 474 31.59 5.52 -10.92
CA GLU A 474 30.54 5.32 -9.92
C GLU A 474 29.20 5.01 -10.60
N ALA A 475 28.93 5.60 -11.76
CA ALA A 475 27.77 5.25 -12.59
C ALA A 475 27.80 3.76 -12.99
N ILE A 476 28.95 3.24 -13.44
CA ILE A 476 29.14 1.82 -13.77
C ILE A 476 28.84 0.92 -12.56
N LYS A 477 29.29 1.30 -11.36
CA LYS A 477 28.99 0.51 -10.14
C LYS A 477 27.49 0.48 -9.86
N CYS A 478 26.78 1.59 -10.07
CA CYS A 478 25.33 1.68 -9.89
C CYS A 478 24.59 0.85 -10.94
N TYR A 479 24.93 0.97 -12.22
CA TYR A 479 24.34 0.17 -13.29
C TYR A 479 24.62 -1.33 -13.13
N ARG A 480 25.81 -1.72 -12.65
CA ARG A 480 26.12 -3.12 -12.35
C ARG A 480 25.23 -3.67 -11.24
N ARG A 481 24.95 -2.88 -10.20
CA ARG A 481 23.98 -3.26 -9.16
C ARG A 481 22.56 -3.35 -9.72
N ALA A 482 22.16 -2.38 -10.54
CA ALA A 482 20.85 -2.41 -11.21
C ALA A 482 20.66 -3.68 -12.05
N ALA A 483 21.68 -4.08 -12.83
CA ALA A 483 21.64 -5.28 -13.65
C ALA A 483 21.54 -6.58 -12.82
N ASN A 484 22.05 -6.59 -11.59
CA ASN A 484 21.88 -7.71 -10.67
C ASN A 484 20.48 -7.73 -10.02
N CYS A 485 19.84 -6.56 -9.90
CA CYS A 485 18.50 -6.39 -9.32
C CYS A 485 17.41 -6.44 -10.41
N ASN A 486 17.31 -7.58 -11.11
CA ASN A 486 16.30 -7.90 -12.14
C ASN A 486 15.67 -6.66 -12.85
N ASP A 487 16.43 -6.05 -13.75
CA ASP A 487 16.03 -4.82 -14.45
C ASP A 487 14.91 -5.07 -15.46
N ARG A 488 13.64 -4.86 -15.12
CA ARG A 488 12.48 -5.11 -16.01
C ARG A 488 12.51 -4.29 -17.32
N GLU A 489 13.13 -3.11 -17.30
CA GLU A 489 13.15 -2.17 -18.43
C GLU A 489 14.33 -2.45 -19.38
N ALA A 490 15.29 -3.29 -18.97
CA ALA A 490 16.49 -3.66 -19.74
C ALA A 490 17.35 -2.46 -20.16
N ILE A 491 17.35 -1.40 -19.37
CA ILE A 491 18.12 -0.18 -19.63
C ILE A 491 19.54 -0.30 -19.08
N ALA A 492 19.73 -1.00 -17.96
CA ALA A 492 20.97 -0.99 -17.20
C ALA A 492 22.15 -1.63 -17.95
N LEU A 493 21.92 -2.74 -18.66
CA LEU A 493 22.98 -3.43 -19.41
C LEU A 493 23.45 -2.62 -20.62
N HIS A 494 22.50 -2.07 -21.38
CA HIS A 494 22.79 -1.20 -22.52
C HIS A 494 23.59 0.04 -22.11
N GLN A 495 23.14 0.76 -21.08
CA GLN A 495 23.84 1.96 -20.59
C GLN A 495 25.23 1.62 -20.05
N LEU A 496 25.37 0.46 -19.38
CA LEU A 496 26.67 0.03 -18.90
C LEU A 496 27.63 -0.25 -20.07
N ALA A 497 27.17 -0.92 -21.14
CA ALA A 497 27.97 -1.18 -22.32
C ALA A 497 28.41 0.14 -23.02
N LYS A 498 27.49 1.11 -23.12
CA LYS A 498 27.77 2.45 -23.64
C LYS A 498 28.82 3.19 -22.82
N LEU A 499 28.72 3.20 -21.49
CA LEU A 499 29.70 3.84 -20.62
C LEU A 499 31.09 3.18 -20.72
N HIS A 500 31.17 1.85 -20.83
CA HIS A 500 32.45 1.17 -21.03
C HIS A 500 33.07 1.52 -22.40
N ASN A 501 32.26 1.74 -23.43
CA ASN A 501 32.72 2.22 -24.73
C ASN A 501 33.28 3.66 -24.63
N GLU A 502 32.59 4.56 -23.93
CA GLU A 502 33.06 5.93 -23.68
C GLU A 502 34.39 5.98 -22.91
N LEU A 503 34.60 5.03 -21.98
CA LEU A 503 35.87 4.86 -21.25
C LEU A 503 36.96 4.15 -22.06
N GLY A 504 36.69 3.74 -23.31
CA GLY A 504 37.63 3.03 -24.19
C GLY A 504 37.87 1.55 -23.82
N ARG A 505 37.08 0.99 -22.90
CA ARG A 505 37.16 -0.42 -22.45
C ARG A 505 36.36 -1.32 -23.38
N LEU A 506 36.84 -1.49 -24.61
CA LEU A 506 36.12 -2.15 -25.69
C LEU A 506 35.78 -3.63 -25.41
N GLU A 507 36.67 -4.35 -24.71
CA GLU A 507 36.44 -5.76 -24.36
C GLU A 507 35.26 -5.93 -23.40
N GLU A 508 35.20 -5.10 -22.36
CA GLU A 508 34.10 -5.09 -21.39
C GLU A 508 32.80 -4.64 -22.07
N ALA A 509 32.85 -3.59 -22.90
CA ALA A 509 31.70 -3.12 -23.66
C ALA A 509 31.13 -4.23 -24.56
N ALA A 510 31.97 -4.96 -25.29
CA ALA A 510 31.52 -6.08 -26.13
C ALA A 510 30.88 -7.21 -25.31
N PHE A 511 31.43 -7.51 -24.12
CA PHE A 511 30.82 -8.49 -23.22
C PHE A 511 29.41 -8.08 -22.78
N TYR A 512 29.22 -6.83 -22.37
CA TYR A 512 27.91 -6.35 -21.92
C TYR A 512 26.91 -6.20 -23.08
N TYR A 513 27.33 -5.73 -24.26
CA TYR A 513 26.46 -5.71 -25.45
C TYR A 513 26.04 -7.11 -25.88
N LYS A 514 26.92 -8.11 -25.79
CA LYS A 514 26.55 -9.50 -26.07
C LYS A 514 25.53 -10.02 -25.06
N LYS A 515 25.73 -9.74 -23.78
CA LYS A 515 24.78 -10.13 -22.71
C LYS A 515 23.43 -9.44 -22.87
N ASP A 516 23.41 -8.17 -23.28
CA ASP A 516 22.20 -7.40 -23.54
C ASP A 516 21.44 -7.96 -24.75
N LEU A 517 22.16 -8.33 -25.82
CA LEU A 517 21.64 -9.02 -26.99
C LEU A 517 20.97 -10.36 -26.65
N GLU A 518 21.65 -11.23 -25.89
CA GLU A 518 21.10 -12.51 -25.44
C GLU A 518 19.82 -12.33 -24.63
N ARG A 519 19.76 -11.28 -23.82
CA ARG A 519 18.58 -10.93 -23.03
C ARG A 519 17.43 -10.45 -23.90
N MET A 520 17.70 -9.56 -24.86
CA MET A 520 16.69 -9.05 -25.80
C MET A 520 16.10 -10.18 -26.65
N GLU A 521 16.92 -11.16 -27.06
CA GLU A 521 16.46 -12.35 -27.78
C GLU A 521 15.51 -13.22 -26.95
N VAL A 522 15.79 -13.40 -25.65
CA VAL A 522 14.90 -14.15 -24.73
C VAL A 522 13.58 -13.42 -24.49
N GLU A 523 13.60 -12.09 -24.44
CA GLU A 523 12.42 -11.26 -24.21
C GLU A 523 11.65 -10.91 -25.51
N GLU A 524 12.14 -11.37 -26.69
CA GLU A 524 11.63 -11.03 -28.03
C GLU A 524 11.45 -9.51 -28.24
N ARG A 525 12.30 -8.70 -27.60
CA ARG A 525 12.24 -7.22 -27.71
C ARG A 525 13.06 -6.74 -28.89
N GLU A 526 12.37 -6.23 -29.91
CA GLU A 526 13.00 -5.48 -31.00
C GLU A 526 13.00 -3.98 -30.69
N GLY A 527 14.13 -3.31 -30.88
CA GLY A 527 14.26 -1.88 -30.58
C GLY A 527 15.54 -1.25 -31.10
N PRO A 528 15.69 0.08 -30.99
CA PRO A 528 16.87 0.80 -31.47
C PRO A 528 18.17 0.38 -30.74
N ASN A 529 18.06 0.04 -29.45
CA ASN A 529 19.20 -0.43 -28.63
C ASN A 529 19.82 -1.72 -29.19
N MET A 530 18.99 -2.63 -29.72
CA MET A 530 19.42 -3.86 -30.40
C MET A 530 20.33 -3.55 -31.60
N VAL A 531 19.92 -2.56 -32.40
CA VAL A 531 20.65 -2.15 -33.60
C VAL A 531 21.99 -1.54 -33.22
N GLU A 532 22.02 -0.69 -32.19
CA GLU A 532 23.26 -0.11 -31.66
C GLU A 532 24.21 -1.20 -31.14
N ALA A 533 23.71 -2.16 -30.36
CA ALA A 533 24.49 -3.29 -29.85
C ALA A 533 25.07 -4.15 -30.99
N LEU A 534 24.26 -4.48 -32.00
CA LEU A 534 24.69 -5.25 -33.17
C LEU A 534 25.76 -4.51 -34.00
N LEU A 535 25.60 -3.20 -34.21
CA LEU A 535 26.58 -2.37 -34.92
C LEU A 535 27.91 -2.33 -34.17
N PHE A 536 27.87 -2.13 -32.84
CA PHE A 536 29.06 -2.13 -32.01
C PHE A 536 29.77 -3.49 -32.08
N LEU A 537 29.06 -4.59 -31.88
CA LEU A 537 29.61 -5.95 -31.93
C LEU A 537 30.20 -6.29 -33.31
N ALA A 538 29.53 -5.92 -34.40
CA ALA A 538 30.05 -6.10 -35.75
C ALA A 538 31.36 -5.33 -35.98
N SER A 539 31.42 -4.07 -35.54
CA SER A 539 32.62 -3.24 -35.64
C SER A 539 33.77 -3.79 -34.79
N TYR A 540 33.47 -4.26 -33.57
CA TYR A 540 34.42 -4.85 -32.63
C TYR A 540 34.98 -6.18 -33.15
N CYS A 541 34.13 -7.10 -33.64
CA CYS A 541 34.57 -8.37 -34.22
C CYS A 541 35.42 -8.17 -35.48
N LYS A 542 35.09 -7.18 -36.31
CA LYS A 542 35.93 -6.79 -37.45
C LYS A 542 37.31 -6.31 -37.01
N ALA A 543 37.40 -5.48 -35.97
CA ALA A 543 38.67 -5.00 -35.42
C ALA A 543 39.53 -6.15 -34.86
N GLN A 544 38.90 -7.12 -34.20
CA GLN A 544 39.55 -8.32 -33.65
C GLN A 544 39.79 -9.43 -34.70
N LYS A 545 39.53 -9.19 -35.99
CA LYS A 545 39.65 -10.15 -37.11
C LYS A 545 38.78 -11.41 -36.98
N ARG A 546 37.73 -11.38 -36.17
CA ARG A 546 36.71 -12.45 -36.04
C ARG A 546 35.63 -12.26 -37.10
N PHE A 547 35.99 -12.52 -38.35
CA PHE A 547 35.15 -12.16 -39.50
C PHE A 547 33.84 -12.95 -39.61
N GLU A 548 33.83 -14.23 -39.20
CA GLU A 548 32.63 -15.07 -39.25
C GLU A 548 31.51 -14.54 -38.34
N GLU A 549 31.85 -14.22 -37.08
CA GLU A 549 30.89 -13.63 -36.14
C GLU A 549 30.44 -12.23 -36.57
N ALA A 550 31.36 -11.44 -37.13
CA ALA A 550 31.02 -10.13 -37.69
C ALA A 550 30.02 -10.25 -38.85
N GLU A 551 30.14 -11.28 -39.69
CA GLU A 551 29.19 -11.55 -40.77
C GLU A 551 27.81 -11.92 -40.21
N VAL A 552 27.72 -12.75 -39.16
CA VAL A 552 26.45 -13.09 -38.49
C VAL A 552 25.74 -11.85 -37.93
N TYR A 553 26.46 -10.93 -37.28
CA TYR A 553 25.85 -9.69 -36.81
C TYR A 553 25.44 -8.78 -37.96
N CYS A 554 26.24 -8.71 -39.03
CA CYS A 554 25.92 -7.90 -40.21
C CYS A 554 24.72 -8.44 -41.00
N THR A 555 24.54 -9.77 -41.11
CA THR A 555 23.38 -10.34 -41.79
C THR A 555 22.10 -10.03 -41.05
N ARG A 556 22.10 -10.14 -39.72
CA ARG A 556 20.99 -9.70 -38.87
C ARG A 556 20.67 -8.20 -39.03
N LEU A 557 21.69 -7.36 -39.19
CA LEU A 557 21.51 -5.93 -39.46
C LEU A 557 20.90 -5.63 -40.84
N LEU A 558 20.98 -6.55 -41.83
CA LEU A 558 20.38 -6.35 -43.16
C LEU A 558 18.86 -6.46 -43.15
N ASP A 559 18.30 -7.15 -42.16
CA ASP A 559 16.86 -7.32 -41.98
C ASP A 559 16.19 -6.00 -41.57
N TYR A 560 16.92 -5.10 -40.91
CA TYR A 560 16.45 -3.77 -40.53
C TYR A 560 16.51 -2.77 -41.71
N THR A 561 15.56 -1.84 -41.75
CA THR A 561 15.47 -0.77 -42.77
C THR A 561 16.00 0.55 -42.24
N GLY A 562 17.05 1.11 -42.86
CA GLY A 562 17.60 2.40 -42.45
C GLY A 562 19.06 2.64 -42.86
N PRO A 563 19.71 3.72 -42.36
CA PRO A 563 21.14 3.97 -42.57
C PRO A 563 22.02 2.83 -42.04
N GLU A 564 21.52 2.06 -41.08
CA GLU A 564 22.23 0.95 -40.44
C GLU A 564 22.44 -0.19 -41.44
N LYS A 565 21.50 -0.41 -42.37
CA LYS A 565 21.66 -1.36 -43.47
C LYS A 565 22.79 -0.97 -44.43
N GLU A 566 22.98 0.32 -44.68
CA GLU A 566 24.08 0.81 -45.50
C GLU A 566 25.42 0.62 -44.77
N THR A 567 25.46 0.88 -43.46
CA THR A 567 26.65 0.61 -42.64
C THR A 567 26.96 -0.89 -42.54
N ALA A 568 25.95 -1.76 -42.46
CA ALA A 568 26.14 -3.21 -42.49
C ALA A 568 26.69 -3.67 -43.84
N LYS A 569 26.18 -3.14 -44.96
CA LYS A 569 26.73 -3.42 -46.30
C LYS A 569 28.16 -2.93 -46.45
N SER A 570 28.51 -1.76 -45.91
CA SER A 570 29.88 -1.24 -45.96
C SER A 570 30.83 -2.07 -45.09
N LEU A 571 30.38 -2.50 -43.90
CA LEU A 571 31.11 -3.43 -43.03
C LEU A 571 31.35 -4.76 -43.73
N LEU A 572 30.33 -5.37 -44.34
CA LEU A 572 30.44 -6.63 -45.11
C LEU A 572 31.40 -6.51 -46.29
N ARG A 573 31.35 -5.41 -47.05
CA ARG A 573 32.35 -5.15 -48.12
C ARG A 573 33.76 -5.07 -47.55
N GLY A 574 33.93 -4.37 -46.43
CA GLY A 574 35.21 -4.27 -45.74
C GLY A 574 35.73 -5.62 -45.23
N ILE A 575 34.84 -6.48 -44.73
CA ILE A 575 35.18 -7.85 -44.28
C ILE A 575 35.64 -8.70 -45.47
N ARG A 576 34.91 -8.69 -46.59
CA ARG A 576 35.26 -9.43 -47.81
C ARG A 576 36.61 -8.99 -48.39
N ILE A 577 36.88 -7.69 -48.40
CA ILE A 577 38.18 -7.14 -48.84
C ILE A 577 39.31 -7.63 -47.92
N ALA A 578 39.11 -7.57 -46.59
CA ALA A 578 40.10 -8.01 -45.62
C ALA A 578 40.36 -9.53 -45.68
N GLN A 579 39.35 -10.34 -45.99
CA GLN A 579 39.49 -11.78 -46.22
C GLN A 579 40.21 -12.09 -47.55
N SER A 580 39.95 -11.33 -48.61
CA SER A 580 40.61 -11.49 -49.91
C SER A 580 42.08 -11.04 -49.94
N GLY A 581 42.54 -10.30 -48.92
CA GLY A 581 43.92 -9.83 -48.79
C GLY A 581 44.92 -10.84 -48.23
N PHE A 582 44.47 -12.03 -47.82
CA PHE A 582 45.35 -13.14 -47.44
C PHE A 582 45.47 -14.13 -48.61
N PRO A 583 46.67 -14.37 -49.17
CA PRO A 583 46.86 -15.48 -50.10
C PRO A 583 46.58 -16.79 -49.36
N SER A 584 45.91 -17.73 -50.01
CA SER A 584 45.88 -19.12 -49.55
C SER A 584 47.32 -19.60 -49.37
N MET A 585 47.70 -20.04 -48.17
CA MET A 585 48.84 -20.94 -48.08
C MET A 585 48.41 -22.24 -48.76
N ASP A 586 48.79 -22.37 -50.03
CA ASP A 586 48.71 -23.61 -50.75
C ASP A 586 49.50 -24.65 -49.96
N VAL A 587 48.78 -25.66 -49.49
CA VAL A 587 49.36 -26.91 -49.00
C VAL A 587 49.97 -27.58 -50.23
N GLU A 588 51.22 -27.23 -50.53
CA GLU A 588 51.99 -27.90 -51.57
C GLU A 588 52.06 -29.39 -51.26
N HIS A 589 51.59 -30.17 -52.24
CA HIS A 589 51.83 -31.58 -52.41
C HIS A 589 53.28 -31.95 -52.06
N PHE A 590 53.47 -32.82 -51.07
CA PHE A 590 54.62 -33.73 -51.07
C PHE A 590 54.27 -34.96 -51.91
N PRO A 591 54.99 -35.25 -53.01
CA PRO A 591 54.82 -36.49 -53.74
C PRO A 591 55.73 -37.59 -53.15
N ILE A 592 55.07 -38.72 -52.87
CA ILE A 592 55.53 -40.11 -52.63
C ILE A 592 56.08 -40.41 -51.24
#